data_AF-A0A535F0J6-F1
#
_entry.id   AF-A0A535F0J6-F1
#
_cell.length_a   1.000
_cell.length_b   1.000
_cell.length_c   1.000
_cell.angle_alpha   90.00
_cell.angle_beta   90.00
_cell.angle_gamma   90.00
#
_symmetry.space_group_name_H-M   'P 1'
#
loop_
_entity.id
_entity.type
_entity.pdbx_description
1 polymer ?
#
loop_
_entity_poly.entity_id
_entity_poly.type
_entity_poly.pdbx_seq_one_letter_code
_entity_poly.pdbx_strand_id
1 'polypeptide(L)'
;MKDISEFLASIELNQDMGEVSRSVAYHDACHLVHGQKIKQQPRQLLQTIPGITMVNLKESDWCCGSAGIYNITNQEMASTLLERKMNNIAATGASIIATGNPGCMMQIALGARERGMEIDVVHPIQLLDEAYRVGGLYEIPVNDAGTKQRQQRNLLIGIGIGVLAGMLVVRQRRRRSIS
;
A
#
# COMPACT_ATOMS: atom_id res chain seq x y z
N MET A 1 21.45 -7.40 16.02
CA MET A 1 20.87 -7.30 14.66
C MET A 1 20.02 -6.04 14.64
N LYS A 2 20.14 -5.21 13.60
CA LYS A 2 19.36 -3.96 13.45
C LYS A 2 18.30 -4.14 12.37
N ASP A 3 17.15 -3.49 12.54
CA ASP A 3 16.18 -3.33 11.45
C ASP A 3 16.76 -2.44 10.35
N ILE A 4 16.31 -2.64 9.11
CA ILE A 4 16.78 -1.83 7.99
C ILE A 4 16.44 -0.34 8.16
N SER A 5 15.29 -0.03 8.74
CA SER A 5 14.86 1.36 8.95
C SER A 5 15.72 2.05 10.02
N GLU A 6 16.09 1.31 11.06
CA GLU A 6 17.02 1.79 12.09
C GLU A 6 18.42 2.02 11.51
N PHE A 7 18.91 1.07 10.73
CA PHE A 7 20.22 1.19 10.10
C PHE A 7 20.29 2.39 9.14
N LEU A 8 19.34 2.51 8.21
CA LEU A 8 19.34 3.59 7.23
C LEU A 8 19.13 4.96 7.86
N ALA A 9 18.34 5.07 8.94
CA ALA A 9 18.19 6.33 9.67
C ALA A 9 19.46 6.75 10.42
N SER A 10 20.43 5.84 10.59
CA SER A 10 21.70 6.12 11.30
C SER A 10 22.86 6.53 10.38
N ILE A 11 22.64 6.57 9.07
CA ILE A 11 23.65 6.93 8.07
C ILE A 11 23.16 8.11 7.22
N GLU A 12 24.10 8.76 6.54
CA GLU A 12 23.77 9.75 5.52
C GLU A 12 23.33 9.02 4.24
N LEU A 13 22.11 9.32 3.77
CA LEU A 13 21.58 8.78 2.53
C LEU A 13 21.97 9.66 1.34
N ASN A 14 22.09 9.05 0.16
CA ASN A 14 22.17 9.82 -1.07
C ASN A 14 20.88 10.64 -1.24
N GLN A 15 21.02 11.95 -1.50
CA GLN A 15 19.89 12.86 -1.66
C GLN A 15 19.45 13.03 -3.12
N ASP A 16 20.09 12.36 -4.08
CA ASP A 16 19.73 12.32 -5.51
C ASP A 16 18.45 11.48 -5.74
N MET A 17 17.41 11.76 -4.96
CA MET A 17 16.10 11.14 -5.04
C MET A 17 15.21 11.92 -5.99
N GLY A 18 14.44 11.20 -6.81
CA GLY A 18 13.33 11.76 -7.56
C GLY A 18 12.08 11.94 -6.70
N GLU A 19 11.14 12.74 -7.21
CA GLU A 19 9.89 13.02 -6.50
C GLU A 19 8.89 11.85 -6.59
N VAL A 20 8.32 11.49 -5.44
CA VAL A 20 7.25 10.49 -5.28
C VAL A 20 6.04 11.17 -4.63
N SER A 21 5.25 11.91 -5.43
CA SER A 21 4.16 12.76 -4.95
C SER A 21 2.93 11.97 -4.48
N ARG A 22 2.99 11.38 -3.27
CA ARG A 22 1.92 10.52 -2.72
C ARG A 22 1.66 10.77 -1.23
N SER A 23 0.40 10.56 -0.81
CA SER A 23 0.04 10.59 0.61
C SER A 23 0.26 9.22 1.25
N VAL A 24 1.03 9.17 2.34
CA VAL A 24 1.49 7.93 2.98
C VAL A 24 1.08 7.91 4.45
N ALA A 25 0.30 6.91 4.83
CA ALA A 25 0.11 6.52 6.21
C ALA A 25 1.14 5.44 6.58
N TYR A 26 1.63 5.45 7.83
CA TYR A 26 2.52 4.40 8.32
C TYR A 26 1.84 3.56 9.41
N HIS A 27 1.77 2.24 9.18
CA HIS A 27 1.38 1.27 10.19
C HIS A 27 2.62 0.76 10.94
N ASP A 28 2.63 1.07 12.23
CA ASP A 28 3.62 0.61 13.18
C ASP A 28 3.46 -0.89 13.42
N ALA A 29 4.37 -1.71 12.88
CA ALA A 29 4.37 -3.14 13.15
C ALA A 29 4.65 -3.41 14.63
N CYS A 30 3.78 -4.19 15.28
CA CYS A 30 3.84 -4.44 16.72
C CYS A 30 5.18 -4.99 17.20
N HIS A 31 5.82 -5.88 16.44
CA HIS A 31 7.12 -6.44 16.78
C HIS A 31 8.27 -5.41 16.68
N LEU A 32 8.17 -4.43 15.78
CA LEU A 32 9.11 -3.32 15.68
C LEU A 32 8.96 -2.36 16.87
N VAL A 33 7.73 -1.94 17.18
CA VAL A 33 7.48 -0.97 18.24
C VAL A 33 7.69 -1.57 19.63
N HIS A 34 7.14 -2.75 19.90
CA HIS A 34 7.19 -3.32 21.26
C HIS A 34 8.47 -4.10 21.53
N GLY A 35 8.97 -4.84 20.53
CA GLY A 35 10.20 -5.62 20.65
C GLY A 35 11.45 -4.77 20.44
N GLN A 36 11.56 -4.13 19.28
CA GLN A 36 12.79 -3.41 18.88
C GLN A 36 12.79 -1.93 19.24
N LYS A 37 11.68 -1.37 19.73
CA LYS A 37 11.49 0.06 20.03
C LYS A 37 11.70 0.97 18.81
N ILE A 38 11.42 0.46 17.62
CA ILE A 38 11.54 1.18 16.36
C ILE A 38 10.17 1.76 16.01
N LYS A 39 10.08 3.09 16.01
CA LYS A 39 8.84 3.83 15.73
C LYS A 39 9.09 5.04 14.84
N GLN A 40 10.12 5.84 15.14
CA GLN A 40 10.37 7.08 14.40
C GLN A 40 11.19 6.88 13.15
N GLN A 41 12.11 5.92 13.15
CA GLN A 41 13.08 5.69 12.08
C GLN A 41 12.41 5.43 10.71
N PRO A 42 11.35 4.60 10.59
CA PRO A 42 10.65 4.43 9.31
C PRO A 42 9.99 5.72 8.82
N ARG A 43 9.47 6.57 9.72
CA ARG A 43 8.85 7.85 9.36
C ARG A 43 9.91 8.85 8.89
N GLN A 44 11.03 8.93 9.59
CA GLN A 44 12.16 9.77 9.20
C GLN A 44 12.64 9.43 7.79
N LEU A 45 12.79 8.14 7.48
CA LEU A 45 13.15 7.69 6.12
C LEU A 45 12.10 8.04 5.06
N LEU A 46 10.81 7.90 5.36
CA LEU A 46 9.78 8.27 4.40
C LEU A 46 9.74 9.78 4.17
N GLN A 47 10.04 10.59 5.19
CA GLN A 47 10.07 12.04 5.11
C GLN A 47 11.28 12.58 4.34
N THR A 48 12.34 11.79 4.12
CA THR A 48 13.46 12.23 3.26
C THR A 48 13.12 12.14 1.78
N ILE A 49 12.10 11.37 1.39
CA ILE A 49 11.73 11.20 -0.02
C ILE A 49 10.96 12.44 -0.49
N PRO A 50 11.43 13.15 -1.54
CA PRO A 50 10.74 14.31 -2.07
C PRO A 50 9.31 13.96 -2.54
N GLY A 51 8.34 14.83 -2.23
CA GLY A 51 6.93 14.66 -2.66
C GLY A 51 6.06 13.81 -1.74
N ILE A 52 6.64 13.02 -0.81
CA ILE A 52 5.83 12.26 0.16
C ILE A 52 5.15 13.21 1.15
N THR A 53 3.83 13.05 1.27
CA THR A 53 3.03 13.70 2.32
C THR A 53 2.65 12.67 3.38
N MET A 54 3.27 12.76 4.56
CA MET A 54 2.92 11.88 5.67
C MET A 54 1.56 12.25 6.27
N VAL A 55 0.66 11.28 6.39
CA VAL A 55 -0.64 11.45 7.05
C VAL A 55 -0.75 10.57 8.30
N ASN A 56 -1.46 11.07 9.30
CA ASN A 56 -1.58 10.38 10.59
C ASN A 56 -2.53 9.19 10.49
N LEU A 57 -2.09 8.02 10.97
CA LEU A 57 -2.93 6.85 11.15
C LEU A 57 -3.30 6.71 12.63
N LYS A 58 -4.60 6.85 12.94
CA LYS A 58 -5.10 6.58 14.28
C LYS A 58 -4.78 5.13 14.68
N GLU A 59 -4.29 4.96 15.90
CA GLU A 59 -3.91 3.63 16.44
C GLU A 59 -2.93 2.91 15.50
N SER A 60 -1.91 3.65 15.06
CA SER A 60 -0.92 3.14 14.11
C SER A 60 -0.25 1.86 14.59
N ASP A 61 -0.02 1.70 15.90
CA ASP A 61 0.61 0.55 16.56
C ASP A 61 -0.35 -0.55 17.01
N TRP A 62 -1.66 -0.38 16.80
CA TRP A 62 -2.61 -1.44 17.06
C TRP A 62 -2.46 -2.56 16.03
N CYS A 63 -2.57 -3.80 16.50
CA CYS A 63 -2.34 -5.01 15.71
C CYS A 63 -3.21 -5.05 14.44
N CYS A 64 -2.62 -5.50 13.33
CA CYS A 64 -3.31 -5.73 12.06
C CYS A 64 -4.08 -7.05 12.00
N GLY A 65 -3.83 -7.97 12.94
CA GLY A 65 -4.44 -9.31 13.00
C GLY A 65 -3.61 -10.45 12.41
N SER A 66 -2.46 -10.18 11.75
CA SER A 66 -1.62 -11.24 11.16
C SER A 66 -0.92 -12.12 12.20
N ALA A 67 -0.05 -11.50 13.01
CA ALA A 67 0.81 -12.14 14.03
C ALA A 67 1.36 -13.54 13.65
N GLY A 68 1.97 -13.65 12.46
CA GLY A 68 2.50 -14.92 11.95
C GLY A 68 1.38 -15.79 11.37
N ILE A 69 0.99 -16.83 12.11
CA ILE A 69 -0.11 -17.75 11.72
C ILE A 69 -1.43 -17.45 12.45
N TYR A 70 -1.47 -16.38 13.25
CA TYR A 70 -2.61 -16.07 14.11
C TYR A 70 -3.90 -15.85 13.31
N ASN A 71 -3.80 -15.21 12.14
CA ASN A 71 -4.94 -15.05 11.25
C ASN A 71 -5.54 -16.38 10.73
N ILE A 72 -4.75 -17.47 10.70
CA ILE A 72 -5.21 -18.80 10.31
C ILE A 72 -5.80 -19.52 11.54
N THR A 73 -5.14 -19.44 12.69
CA THR A 73 -5.54 -20.18 13.89
C THR A 73 -6.65 -19.51 14.70
N ASN A 74 -6.82 -18.19 14.55
CA ASN A 74 -7.75 -17.35 15.32
C ASN A 74 -8.47 -16.35 14.38
N GLN A 75 -9.12 -16.88 13.35
CA GLN A 75 -9.64 -16.12 12.23
C GLN A 75 -10.67 -15.03 12.61
N GLU A 76 -11.59 -15.33 13.55
CA GLU A 76 -12.61 -14.37 14.00
C GLU A 76 -11.99 -13.14 14.68
N MET A 77 -11.03 -13.37 15.58
CA MET A 77 -10.34 -12.27 16.27
C MET A 77 -9.44 -11.49 15.32
N ALA A 78 -8.72 -12.18 14.43
CA ALA A 78 -7.90 -11.53 13.41
C ALA A 78 -8.74 -10.65 12.47
N SER A 79 -9.93 -11.10 12.09
CA SER A 79 -10.87 -10.33 11.26
C SER A 79 -11.38 -9.09 12.00
N THR A 80 -11.71 -9.23 13.29
CA THR A 80 -12.13 -8.09 14.13
C THR A 80 -11.04 -7.02 14.23
N LEU A 81 -9.78 -7.44 14.42
CA LEU A 81 -8.63 -6.54 14.45
C LEU A 81 -8.40 -5.85 13.10
N LEU A 82 -8.49 -6.62 12.01
CA LEU A 82 -8.35 -6.10 10.65
C LEU A 82 -9.45 -5.08 10.34
N GLU A 83 -10.71 -5.37 10.66
CA GLU A 83 -11.83 -4.45 10.42
C GLU A 83 -11.63 -3.10 11.12
N ARG A 84 -11.19 -3.12 12.39
CA ARG A 84 -10.81 -1.91 13.11
C ARG A 84 -9.69 -1.16 12.41
N LYS A 85 -8.62 -1.87 11.99
CA LYS A 85 -7.48 -1.26 11.30
C LYS A 85 -7.91 -0.61 9.98
N MET A 86 -8.72 -1.29 9.19
CA MET A 86 -9.18 -0.80 7.90
C MET A 86 -10.09 0.42 8.03
N ASN A 87 -10.90 0.52 9.09
CA ASN A 87 -11.68 1.73 9.39
C ASN A 87 -10.76 2.94 9.64
N ASN A 88 -9.70 2.75 10.42
CA ASN A 88 -8.72 3.81 10.67
C ASN A 88 -7.94 4.18 9.41
N ILE A 89 -7.57 3.19 8.57
CA ILE A 89 -6.88 3.42 7.29
C ILE A 89 -7.78 4.22 6.35
N ALA A 90 -9.04 3.83 6.17
CA ALA A 90 -9.98 4.54 5.31
C ALA A 90 -10.15 6.01 5.73
N ALA A 91 -10.18 6.28 7.03
CA ALA A 91 -10.29 7.64 7.56
C ALA A 91 -9.07 8.53 7.27
N THR A 92 -7.91 7.97 6.89
CA THR A 92 -6.72 8.77 6.57
C THR A 92 -6.77 9.45 5.21
N GLY A 93 -7.52 8.89 4.25
CA GLY A 93 -7.44 9.30 2.84
C GLY A 93 -6.08 9.07 2.18
N ALA A 94 -5.20 8.25 2.77
CA ALA A 94 -3.89 7.95 2.21
C ALA A 94 -3.99 7.12 0.93
N SER A 95 -3.16 7.45 -0.07
CA SER A 95 -2.97 6.64 -1.27
C SER A 95 -2.10 5.40 -1.01
N ILE A 96 -1.26 5.43 0.03
CA ILE A 96 -0.36 4.35 0.41
C ILE A 96 -0.44 4.09 1.91
N ILE A 97 -0.42 2.82 2.30
CA ILE A 97 -0.11 2.37 3.66
C ILE A 97 1.24 1.64 3.66
N ALA A 98 2.22 2.21 4.34
CA ALA A 98 3.55 1.62 4.50
C ALA A 98 3.67 0.89 5.83
N THR A 99 4.39 -0.24 5.86
CA THR A 99 4.70 -0.96 7.11
C THR A 99 5.95 -1.83 6.98
N GLY A 100 6.75 -1.91 8.05
CA GLY A 100 7.99 -2.70 8.11
C GLY A 100 7.80 -4.20 8.33
N ASN A 101 6.61 -4.76 8.10
CA ASN A 101 6.33 -6.17 8.36
C ASN A 101 5.51 -6.82 7.23
N PRO A 102 6.02 -7.90 6.60
CA PRO A 102 5.32 -8.55 5.49
C PRO A 102 3.98 -9.18 5.89
N GLY A 103 3.86 -9.72 7.11
CA GLY A 103 2.59 -10.24 7.62
C GLY A 103 1.53 -9.14 7.75
N CYS A 104 1.93 -7.97 8.23
CA CYS A 104 1.07 -6.78 8.26
C CYS A 104 0.69 -6.32 6.85
N MET A 105 1.65 -6.32 5.91
CA MET A 105 1.36 -5.98 4.51
C MET A 105 0.31 -6.92 3.92
N MET A 106 0.49 -8.23 4.06
CA MET A 106 -0.45 -9.21 3.52
C MET A 106 -1.85 -9.08 4.13
N GLN A 107 -1.94 -8.90 5.45
CA GLN A 107 -3.21 -8.79 6.16
C GLN A 107 -3.94 -7.49 5.83
N ILE A 108 -3.24 -6.37 5.74
CA ILE A 108 -3.83 -5.08 5.34
C ILE A 108 -4.23 -5.11 3.86
N ALA A 109 -3.41 -5.71 2.99
CA ALA A 109 -3.76 -5.87 1.57
C ALA A 109 -5.00 -6.74 1.36
N LEU A 110 -5.18 -7.77 2.18
CA LEU A 110 -6.42 -8.55 2.23
C LEU A 110 -7.62 -7.64 2.55
N GLY A 111 -7.56 -6.90 3.65
CA GLY A 111 -8.65 -6.00 4.06
C GLY A 111 -8.95 -4.88 3.05
N ALA A 112 -7.91 -4.32 2.43
CA ALA A 112 -8.06 -3.35 1.35
C ALA A 112 -8.80 -3.94 0.15
N ARG A 113 -8.43 -5.16 -0.27
CA ARG A 113 -9.09 -5.87 -1.37
C ARG A 113 -10.54 -6.21 -1.05
N GLU A 114 -10.83 -6.71 0.15
CA GLU A 114 -12.19 -7.04 0.59
C GLU A 114 -13.12 -5.83 0.60
N ARG A 115 -12.57 -4.65 0.89
CA ARG A 115 -13.31 -3.38 0.90
C ARG A 115 -13.31 -2.64 -0.44
N GLY A 116 -12.66 -3.18 -1.48
CA GLY A 116 -12.51 -2.51 -2.77
C GLY A 116 -11.77 -1.16 -2.67
N MET A 117 -10.83 -1.04 -1.73
CA MET A 117 -10.04 0.18 -1.53
C MET A 117 -8.88 0.21 -2.52
N GLU A 118 -8.77 1.30 -3.28
CA GLU A 118 -7.62 1.60 -4.14
C GLU A 118 -6.49 2.23 -3.31
N ILE A 119 -5.86 1.41 -2.45
CA ILE A 119 -4.70 1.80 -1.63
C ILE A 119 -3.54 0.82 -1.86
N ASP A 120 -2.33 1.33 -2.10
CA ASP A 120 -1.14 0.50 -2.21
C ASP A 120 -0.60 0.16 -0.81
N VAL A 121 -0.30 -1.13 -0.57
CA VAL A 121 0.31 -1.61 0.67
C VAL A 121 1.75 -1.99 0.40
N VAL A 122 2.71 -1.27 1.00
CA VAL A 122 4.13 -1.39 0.66
C VAL A 122 5.04 -1.44 1.89
N HIS A 123 6.26 -1.91 1.68
CA HIS A 123 7.35 -1.71 2.63
C HIS A 123 7.99 -0.32 2.39
N PRO A 124 8.47 0.40 3.43
CA PRO A 124 9.12 1.71 3.26
C PRO A 124 10.26 1.72 2.23
N ILE A 125 11.03 0.63 2.19
CA ILE A 125 12.15 0.46 1.24
C ILE A 125 11.69 0.46 -0.21
N GLN A 126 10.46 0.03 -0.51
CA GLN A 126 9.93 0.11 -1.88
C GLN A 126 9.72 1.55 -2.33
N LEU A 127 9.37 2.46 -1.42
CA LEU A 127 9.24 3.89 -1.74
C LEU A 127 10.61 4.55 -1.90
N LEU A 128 11.59 4.13 -1.09
CA LEU A 128 12.97 4.58 -1.23
C LEU A 128 13.59 4.11 -2.56
N ASP A 129 13.36 2.85 -2.94
CA ASP A 129 13.73 2.29 -4.24
C ASP A 129 13.08 3.05 -5.40
N GLU A 130 11.77 3.33 -5.31
CA GLU A 130 11.05 4.13 -6.29
C GLU A 130 11.67 5.53 -6.43
N ALA A 131 11.96 6.21 -5.33
CA ALA A 131 12.56 7.53 -5.32
C ALA A 131 13.93 7.55 -6.03
N TYR A 132 14.80 6.59 -5.74
CA TYR A 132 16.11 6.52 -6.39
C TYR A 132 16.04 6.17 -7.87
N ARG A 133 15.09 5.32 -8.28
CA ARG A 133 14.83 5.04 -9.70
C ARG A 133 14.33 6.28 -10.43
N VAL A 134 13.38 7.03 -9.84
CA VAL A 134 12.87 8.28 -10.42
C VAL A 134 13.99 9.34 -10.49
N GLY A 135 14.91 9.33 -9.53
CA GLY A 135 16.12 10.17 -9.53
C GLY A 135 17.18 9.77 -10.57
N GLY A 136 17.01 8.65 -11.26
CA GLY A 136 17.91 8.19 -12.31
C GLY A 136 19.21 7.55 -11.81
N LEU A 137 19.29 7.14 -10.53
CA LEU A 137 20.49 6.51 -9.96
C LEU A 137 20.78 5.12 -10.52
N TYR A 138 19.73 4.37 -10.86
CA TYR A 138 19.85 3.08 -11.52
C TYR A 138 18.54 2.71 -12.23
N GLU A 139 18.66 1.82 -13.21
CA GLU A 139 17.54 1.18 -13.86
C GLU A 139 17.45 -0.28 -13.43
N ILE A 140 16.23 -0.78 -13.19
CA ILE A 140 15.99 -2.22 -13.03
C ILE A 140 15.72 -2.77 -14.43
N PRO A 141 16.50 -3.75 -14.93
CA PRO A 141 16.17 -4.44 -16.16
C PRO A 141 14.77 -5.02 -16.04
N VAL A 142 13.87 -4.66 -16.96
CA VAL A 142 12.48 -5.14 -16.92
C VAL A 142 12.47 -6.65 -17.15
N ASN A 143 12.36 -7.44 -16.07
CA ASN A 143 12.04 -8.85 -16.19
C ASN A 143 10.51 -8.97 -16.22
N ASP A 144 10.02 -9.24 -17.43
CA ASP A 144 8.72 -8.87 -17.99
C ASP A 144 7.47 -9.58 -17.42
N ALA A 145 7.60 -10.34 -16.33
CA ALA A 145 6.53 -11.23 -15.87
C ALA A 145 5.44 -10.53 -15.03
N GLY A 146 5.83 -9.67 -14.07
CA GLY A 146 4.88 -9.08 -13.11
C GLY A 146 4.16 -7.83 -13.61
N THR A 147 4.86 -6.97 -14.35
CA THR A 147 4.36 -5.67 -14.83
C THR A 147 3.32 -5.86 -15.93
N LYS A 148 3.55 -6.80 -16.86
CA LYS A 148 2.58 -7.17 -17.90
C LYS A 148 1.26 -7.65 -17.30
N GLN A 149 1.30 -8.41 -16.22
CA GLN A 149 0.10 -8.95 -15.60
C GLN A 149 -0.74 -7.88 -14.90
N ARG A 150 -0.11 -6.90 -14.23
CA ARG A 150 -0.83 -5.76 -13.62
C ARG A 150 -1.43 -4.83 -14.70
N GLN A 151 -0.71 -4.59 -15.79
CA GLN A 151 -1.16 -3.75 -16.91
C GLN A 151 -2.27 -4.42 -17.75
N GLN A 152 -2.17 -5.72 -18.04
CA GLN A 152 -3.24 -6.48 -18.70
C GLN A 152 -4.51 -6.55 -17.85
N ARG A 153 -4.39 -6.71 -16.52
CA ARG A 153 -5.56 -6.75 -15.64
C ARG A 153 -6.30 -5.42 -15.63
N ASN A 154 -5.57 -4.31 -15.56
CA ASN A 154 -6.17 -2.96 -15.62
C ASN A 154 -6.80 -2.67 -17.00
N LEU A 155 -6.18 -3.15 -18.08
CA LEU A 155 -6.73 -3.01 -19.44
C LEU A 155 -8.01 -3.84 -19.64
N LEU A 156 -8.04 -5.09 -19.16
CA LEU A 156 -9.21 -5.98 -19.25
C LEU A 156 -10.40 -5.44 -18.44
N ILE A 157 -10.14 -4.88 -17.25
CA ILE A 157 -11.18 -4.22 -16.43
C ILE A 157 -11.75 -3.00 -17.17
N GLY A 158 -10.89 -2.16 -17.76
CA GLY A 158 -11.32 -0.99 -18.52
C GLY A 158 -12.18 -1.35 -19.75
N ILE A 159 -11.81 -2.41 -20.49
CA ILE A 159 -12.58 -2.91 -21.63
C ILE A 159 -13.93 -3.50 -21.17
N GLY A 160 -13.95 -4.28 -20.09
CA GLY A 160 -15.17 -4.88 -19.55
C GLY A 160 -16.21 -3.84 -19.15
N ILE A 161 -15.79 -2.77 -18.48
CA ILE A 161 -16.64 -1.63 -18.13
C ILE A 161 -17.15 -0.90 -19.39
N GLY A 162 -16.26 -0.66 -20.38
CA GLY A 162 -16.62 0.01 -21.63
C GLY A 162 -17.66 -0.74 -22.47
N VAL A 163 -17.54 -2.08 -22.56
CA VAL A 163 -18.49 -2.93 -23.30
C VAL A 163 -19.85 -2.98 -22.59
N LEU A 164 -19.88 -3.12 -21.26
CA LEU A 164 -21.12 -3.12 -20.48
C LEU A 164 -21.85 -1.78 -20.58
N ALA A 165 -21.13 -0.66 -20.46
CA ALA A 165 -21.69 0.68 -20.65
C ALA A 165 -22.21 0.88 -22.08
N GLY A 166 -21.45 0.45 -23.09
CA GLY A 166 -21.86 0.52 -24.50
C GLY A 166 -23.13 -0.29 -24.79
N MET A 167 -23.22 -1.53 -24.26
CA MET A 167 -24.42 -2.37 -24.40
C MET A 167 -25.64 -1.76 -23.72
N LEU A 168 -25.48 -1.15 -22.54
CA LEU A 168 -26.56 -0.42 -21.85
C LEU A 168 -27.05 0.76 -22.69
N VAL A 169 -26.15 1.55 -23.27
CA VAL A 169 -26.50 2.68 -24.15
C VAL A 169 -27.22 2.22 -25.41
N VAL A 170 -26.75 1.15 -26.07
CA VAL A 170 -27.40 0.58 -27.26
C VAL A 170 -28.79 0.03 -26.92
N ARG A 171 -28.95 -0.62 -25.77
CA ARG A 171 -30.23 -1.18 -25.31
C ARG A 171 -31.23 -0.09 -24.92
N GLN A 172 -30.77 1.02 -24.33
CA GLN A 172 -31.60 2.21 -24.07
C GLN A 172 -32.03 2.92 -25.36
N ARG A 173 -31.14 3.02 -26.36
CA ARG A 173 -31.48 3.60 -27.68
C ARG A 173 -32.50 2.76 -28.44
N ARG A 174 -32.40 1.42 -28.42
CA ARG A 174 -33.40 0.53 -29.04
C ARG A 174 -34.78 0.64 -28.40
N ARG A 175 -34.87 0.85 -27.08
CA ARG A 175 -36.16 1.05 -26.40
C ARG A 175 -36.86 2.37 -26.75
N ARG A 176 -36.12 3.43 -27.07
CA ARG A 176 -36.67 4.73 -27.49
C ARG A 176 -37.10 4.80 -28.96
N SER A 177 -36.69 3.83 -29.79
CA SER A 177 -37.02 3.79 -31.21
C SER A 177 -38.30 3.00 -31.53
N ILE A 178 -38.94 2.40 -30.52
CA ILE A 178 -40.12 1.52 -30.65
C ILE A 178 -41.35 2.13 -29.93
N SER A 179 -41.22 3.35 -29.39
CA SER A 179 -42.29 4.18 -28.83
C SER A 179 -42.53 5.39 -29.71
#